data_AF-A0A7Y0FVN8-F1
#
_entry.id   AF-A0A7Y0FVN8-F1
#
_cell.length_a   1.000
_cell.length_b   1.000
_cell.length_c   1.000
_cell.angle_alpha   90.00
_cell.angle_beta   90.00
_cell.angle_gamma   90.00
#
_symmetry.space_group_name_H-M   'P 1'
#
loop_
_entity.id
_entity.type
_entity.pdbx_description
1 polymer ?
#
loop_
_entity_poly.entity_id
_entity_poly.type
_entity_poly.pdbx_seq_one_letter_code
_entity_poly.pdbx_strand_id
1 'polypeptide(L)' 'MVSKSAGGDIGEARTREKIAYVRQMLAELRAVAESEGAEMLCYLIEMAYVEAGDLQSGRRALSIHHPNGNKPSRMPV' A
#
# COMPACT_ATOMS: atom_id res chain seq x y z
N MET A 1 8.36 32.42 -6.29
CA MET A 1 9.18 31.81 -5.22
C MET A 1 8.38 30.65 -4.67
N VAL A 2 8.74 29.41 -5.04
CA VAL A 2 7.96 28.22 -4.67
C VAL A 2 8.22 27.91 -3.20
N SER A 3 7.19 28.00 -2.36
CA SER A 3 7.28 27.55 -0.97
C SER A 3 6.96 26.05 -0.94
N LYS A 4 8.02 25.31 -0.66
CA LYS A 4 8.23 23.88 -0.90
C LYS A 4 7.45 22.99 0.08
N SER A 5 6.61 22.13 -0.50
CA SER A 5 6.23 20.75 -0.17
C SER A 5 6.86 20.02 1.04
N ALA A 6 6.85 20.59 2.24
CA ALA A 6 7.31 19.87 3.45
C ALA A 6 6.29 18.84 3.97
N GLY A 7 4.98 19.09 3.80
CA GLY A 7 3.92 18.21 4.31
C GLY A 7 3.71 16.91 3.50
N GLY A 8 4.02 16.93 2.20
CA GLY A 8 3.90 15.75 1.33
C GLY A 8 4.98 14.70 1.61
N ASP A 9 6.21 15.16 1.84
CA ASP A 9 7.39 14.30 2.00
C ASP A 9 7.33 13.47 3.31
N ILE A 10 6.81 14.05 4.39
CA ILE A 10 6.59 13.36 5.67
C ILE A 10 5.49 12.30 5.53
N GLY A 11 4.42 12.61 4.76
CA GLY A 11 3.34 11.67 4.48
C GLY A 11 3.81 10.46 3.66
N GLU A 12 4.66 10.70 2.67
CA GLU A 12 5.28 9.64 1.87
C GLU A 12 6.28 8.79 2.68
N ALA A 13 7.13 9.41 3.49
CA ALA A 13 8.06 8.69 4.36
C ALA A 13 7.33 7.76 5.33
N ARG A 14 6.30 8.26 6.02
CA ARG A 14 5.44 7.46 6.90
C ARG A 14 4.73 6.33 6.15
N THR A 15 4.37 6.56 4.89
CA THR A 15 3.73 5.54 4.06
C THR A 15 4.74 4.43 3.70
N ARG A 16 5.97 4.79 3.31
CA ARG A 16 7.04 3.82 3.06
C ARG A 16 7.37 2.99 4.31
N GLU A 17 7.39 3.60 5.49
CA GLU A 17 7.58 2.89 6.76
C GLU A 17 6.45 1.89 7.05
N LYS A 18 5.19 2.28 6.83
CA LYS A 18 4.06 1.35 6.98
C LYS A 18 4.13 0.18 6.00
N ILE A 19 4.53 0.42 4.76
CA ILE A 19 4.70 -0.65 3.77
C ILE A 19 5.88 -1.56 4.15
N ALA A 20 6.98 -1.00 4.66
CA ALA A 20 8.10 -1.81 5.18
C ALA A 20 7.64 -2.72 6.33
N TYR A 21 6.80 -2.20 7.24
CA TYR A 21 6.20 -2.99 8.30
C TYR A 21 5.30 -4.11 7.77
N VAL A 22 4.47 -3.84 6.75
CA VAL A 22 3.67 -4.88 6.06
C VAL A 22 4.56 -5.96 5.47
N ARG A 23 5.70 -5.61 4.85
CA ARG A 23 6.64 -6.60 4.31
C ARG A 23 7.22 -7.51 5.39
N GLN A 24 7.53 -6.98 6.57
CA GLN A 24 7.98 -7.79 7.69
C GLN A 24 6.90 -8.79 8.11
N MET A 25 5.65 -8.35 8.29
CA MET A 25 4.54 -9.25 8.64
C MET A 25 4.33 -10.34 7.59
N LEU A 26 4.43 -10.01 6.30
CA LEU A 26 4.30 -10.99 5.22
C LEU A 26 5.41 -12.05 5.27
N ALA A 27 6.63 -11.68 5.62
CA ALA A 27 7.73 -12.65 5.79
C ALA A 27 7.46 -13.62 6.95
N GLU A 28 6.97 -13.10 8.08
CA GLU A 28 6.58 -13.93 9.23
C GLU A 28 5.42 -14.87 8.89
N LEU A 29 4.37 -14.37 8.21
CA LEU A 29 3.22 -15.17 7.79
C LEU A 29 3.60 -16.26 6.79
N ARG A 30 4.57 -16.01 5.89
CA ARG A 30 5.06 -17.02 4.95
C ARG A 30 5.69 -18.19 5.71
N ALA A 31 6.50 -17.92 6.74
CA ALA A 31 7.11 -18.97 7.55
C ALA A 31 6.06 -19.83 8.27
N VAL A 32 4.98 -19.22 8.78
CA VAL A 32 3.86 -19.94 9.40
C VAL A 32 3.10 -20.78 8.37
N ALA A 33 2.79 -20.23 7.19
CA ALA A 33 2.11 -20.98 6.12
C ALA A 33 2.96 -22.15 5.61
N GLU A 34 4.29 -21.96 5.54
CA GLU A 34 5.25 -22.99 5.13
C GLU A 34 5.31 -24.12 6.17
N SER A 35 5.29 -23.82 7.48
CA SER A 35 5.26 -24.85 8.51
C SER A 35 3.99 -25.72 8.50
N GLU A 36 2.89 -25.20 7.95
CA GLU A 36 1.63 -25.92 7.80
C GLU A 36 1.50 -26.62 6.42
N GLY A 37 2.51 -26.53 5.55
CA GLY A 37 2.46 -27.10 4.19
C GLY A 37 1.42 -26.44 3.28
N ALA A 38 1.01 -25.21 3.58
CA ALA A 38 -0.02 -24.49 2.83
C ALA A 38 0.57 -23.81 1.58
N GLU A 39 0.91 -24.59 0.56
CA GLU A 39 1.64 -24.12 -0.65
C GLU A 39 0.95 -22.96 -1.37
N MET A 40 -0.38 -23.06 -1.57
CA MET A 40 -1.15 -22.00 -2.23
C MET A 40 -1.14 -20.70 -1.42
N LEU A 41 -1.16 -20.80 -0.08
CA LEU A 41 -1.09 -19.64 0.80
C LEU A 41 0.30 -19.01 0.78
N CYS A 42 1.37 -19.82 0.77
CA CYS A 42 2.75 -19.33 0.60
C CYS A 42 2.89 -18.53 -0.69
N TYR A 43 2.34 -19.05 -1.79
CA TYR A 43 2.36 -18.35 -3.08
C TYR A 43 1.68 -16.97 -3.00
N LEU A 44 0.46 -16.90 -2.42
CA LEU A 44 -0.27 -15.63 -2.28
C LEU A 44 0.48 -14.62 -1.41
N ILE A 45 1.09 -15.09 -0.31
CA ILE A 45 1.88 -14.23 0.58
C ILE A 45 3.14 -13.72 -0.13
N GLU A 46 3.81 -14.57 -0.91
CA GLU A 46 5.00 -14.21 -1.67
C GLU A 46 4.69 -13.19 -2.77
N MET A 47 3.56 -13.36 -3.47
CA MET A 47 3.09 -12.36 -4.44
C MET A 47 2.74 -11.02 -3.76
N ALA A 48 2.10 -11.05 -2.59
CA ALA A 48 1.83 -9.85 -1.80
C ALA A 48 3.12 -9.16 -1.30
N TYR A 49 4.16 -9.93 -0.97
CA TYR A 49 5.46 -9.41 -0.56
C TYR A 49 6.16 -8.66 -1.70
N VAL A 50 6.14 -9.22 -2.92
CA VAL A 50 6.67 -8.57 -4.13
C VAL A 50 5.92 -7.26 -4.40
N GLU A 51 4.60 -7.30 -4.35
CA GLU A 51 3.74 -6.12 -4.54
C GLU A 51 4.07 -5.00 -3.55
N ALA A 52 4.22 -5.34 -2.26
CA ALA A 52 4.60 -4.38 -1.23
C ALA A 52 6.00 -3.79 -1.49
N GLY A 53 6.93 -4.55 -2.07
CA GLY A 53 8.23 -4.03 -2.50
C GLY A 53 8.16 -3.03 -3.64
N ASP A 54 7.29 -3.27 -4.62
CA ASP A 54 7.03 -2.34 -5.72
C ASP A 54 6.37 -1.04 -5.22
N LEU A 55 5.43 -1.14 -4.28
CA LEU A 55 4.80 0.01 -3.61
C LEU A 55 5.81 0.82 -2.80
N GLN A 56 6.69 0.16 -2.02
CA GLN A 56 7.72 0.83 -1.23
C GLN A 56 8.74 1.57 -2.10
N SER A 57 9.06 1.01 -3.27
CA SER A 57 9.98 1.59 -4.24
C SER A 57 9.36 2.73 -5.07
N GLY A 58 8.08 3.04 -4.87
CA GLY A 58 7.35 4.03 -5.65
C GLY A 58 7.09 3.63 -7.10
N ARG A 59 7.28 2.35 -7.45
CA ARG A 59 7.04 1.82 -8.81
C ARG A 59 5.55 1.67 -9.13
N ARG A 60 4.72 1.62 -8.10
CA ARG A 60 3.28 1.54 -8.21
C ARG A 60 2.65 2.51 -7.21
N ALA A 61 1.71 3.32 -7.67
CA ALA A 61 0.96 4.20 -6.78
C ALA A 61 0.04 3.33 -5.92
N LEU A 62 -0.02 3.58 -4.61
CA LEU A 62 -1.17 3.14 -3.82
C LEU A 62 -2.40 3.69 -4.53
N SER A 63 -3.45 2.90 -4.69
CA SER A 63 -4.68 3.33 -5.36
C SER A 63 -5.35 4.44 -4.54
N ILE A 64 -4.87 5.68 -4.68
CA ILE A 64 -5.51 6.88 -4.17
C ILE A 64 -6.50 7.30 -5.26
N HIS A 65 -7.63 6.59 -5.32
CA HIS A 65 -8.82 7.11 -5.98
C HIS A 65 -10.00 6.97 -5.02
N HIS A 66 -10.04 7.88 -4.05
CA HIS A 66 -11.28 8.27 -3.39
C HIS A 66 -11.69 9.63 -3.99
N PRO A 67 -12.37 9.67 -5.16
CA PRO A 67 -12.98 10.91 -5.60
C PRO A 67 -14.10 11.19 -4.61
N ASN A 68 -13.85 12.18 -3.76
CA ASN A 68 -14.78 12.72 -2.79
C ASN A 68 -16.16 12.94 -3.44
N GLY A 69 -17.11 12.05 -3.15
CA GLY A 69 -18.44 11.99 -3.76
C GLY A 69 -19.41 13.05 -3.25
N ASN A 70 -18.96 14.29 -3.06
CA ASN A 70 -19.84 15.38 -2.65
C ASN A 70 -19.94 16.48 -3.73
N LYS A 71 -20.77 16.21 -4.74
CA LYS A 71 -21.42 17.27 -5.50
C LYS A 71 -22.88 16.89 -5.68
N PRO A 72 -23.83 17.50 -4.93
CA PRO A 72 -25.24 17.28 -5.20
C PRO A 72 -25.54 17.84 -6.60
N SER A 73 -25.95 16.97 -7.51
CA SER A 73 -26.53 17.38 -8.79
C SER A 73 -27.84 18.10 -8.49
N ARG A 74 -27.80 19.43 -8.38
CA ARG A 74 -28.99 20.26 -8.36
C ARG A 74 -29.57 20.26 -9.76
N MET A 75 -30.45 19.30 -10.03
CA MET A 75 -31.32 19.33 -11.19
C MET A 75 -32.34 20.45 -10.97
N PRO A 76 -32.44 21.48 -11.84
CA PRO A 76 -33.60 22.35 -11.84
C PRO A 76 -34.81 21.55 -12.33
N VAL A 77 -35.88 21.54 -11.54
CA VAL A 77 -37.24 21.14 -11.97
C VAL A 77 -37.92 22.28 -12.70
#